data_AF-A0A2E1NG32-F1
#
_entry.id   AF-A0A2E1NG32-F1
#
_cell.length_a   1.000
_cell.length_b   1.000
_cell.length_c   1.000
_cell.angle_alpha   90.00
_cell.angle_beta   90.00
_cell.angle_gamma   90.00
#
_symmetry.space_group_name_H-M   'P 1'
#
loop_
_entity.id
_entity.type
_entity.pdbx_description
1 polymer ?
#
loop_
_entity_poly.entity_id
_entity_poly.type
_entity_poly.pdbx_seq_one_letter_code
_entity_poly.pdbx_strand_id
1 'polypeptide(L)'
;MKYFSKYLIPVYLSSILFSQDQFSLSFDGNDDYVNIPDNAALDLTGSYTLEAWIKVESFTWLGGIISKYHTNASNGYTLRLTDQVPYDGIGFDGKITSTGLIDTSVWYHIAAVNDGGF
;
A
#
# COMPACT_ATOMS: atom_id res chain seq x y z
N MET A 1 5.30 -54.56 36.52
CA MET A 1 5.55 -53.63 35.39
C MET A 1 4.29 -52.77 35.25
N LYS A 2 4.37 -51.45 35.53
CA LYS A 2 3.20 -50.56 35.70
C LYS A 2 2.73 -50.03 34.33
N TYR A 3 1.44 -50.13 34.03
CA TYR A 3 0.82 -49.51 32.84
C TYR A 3 0.45 -48.06 33.14
N PHE A 4 0.97 -47.12 32.34
CA PHE A 4 0.56 -45.71 32.36
C PHE A 4 -0.41 -45.46 31.20
N SER A 5 -1.68 -45.16 31.52
CA SER A 5 -2.66 -44.67 30.54
C SER A 5 -2.49 -43.16 30.40
N LYS A 6 -2.09 -42.70 29.20
CA LYS A 6 -2.07 -41.27 28.85
C LYS A 6 -3.43 -40.90 28.27
N TYR A 7 -4.18 -40.05 28.96
CA TYR A 7 -5.37 -39.40 28.39
C TYR A 7 -4.93 -38.16 27.62
N LEU A 8 -5.23 -38.11 26.33
CA LEU A 8 -5.06 -36.93 25.49
C LEU A 8 -6.42 -36.21 25.44
N ILE A 9 -6.50 -34.97 25.90
CA ILE A 9 -7.70 -34.13 25.75
C ILE A 9 -7.50 -33.28 24.48
N PRO A 10 -8.30 -33.46 23.42
CA PRO A 10 -8.23 -32.58 22.26
C PRO A 10 -8.82 -31.21 22.63
N VAL A 11 -8.00 -30.17 22.53
CA VAL A 11 -8.46 -28.78 22.59
C VAL A 11 -8.93 -28.41 21.20
N TYR A 12 -10.24 -28.23 21.03
CA TYR A 12 -10.80 -27.68 19.79
C TYR A 12 -10.72 -26.16 19.87
N LEU A 13 -9.84 -25.57 19.06
CA LEU A 13 -9.80 -24.12 18.88
C LEU A 13 -10.90 -23.76 17.88
N SER A 14 -12.05 -23.31 18.37
CA SER A 14 -13.06 -22.67 17.51
C SER A 14 -12.49 -21.34 17.02
N SER A 15 -12.18 -21.24 15.73
CA SER A 15 -11.82 -19.98 15.10
C SER A 15 -12.99 -19.01 15.24
N ILE A 16 -12.78 -17.91 15.95
CA ILE A 16 -13.70 -16.77 15.94
C ILE A 16 -13.60 -16.15 14.55
N LEU A 17 -14.65 -16.32 13.74
CA LEU A 17 -14.80 -15.60 12.48
C LEU A 17 -15.13 -14.14 12.84
N PHE A 18 -14.13 -13.28 12.86
CA PHE A 18 -14.40 -11.84 12.73
C PHE A 18 -14.77 -11.61 11.27
N SER A 19 -15.99 -11.13 10.99
CA SER A 19 -16.27 -10.50 9.69
C SER A 19 -15.47 -9.20 9.70
N GLN A 20 -14.27 -9.24 9.14
CA GLN A 20 -13.56 -8.02 8.80
C GLN A 20 -14.22 -7.55 7.51
N ASP A 21 -15.22 -6.68 7.61
CA ASP A 21 -15.81 -6.06 6.44
C ASP A 21 -14.70 -5.24 5.75
N GLN A 22 -14.03 -5.86 4.77
CA GLN A 22 -13.00 -5.22 3.97
C GLN A 22 -13.69 -4.42 2.87
N PHE A 23 -13.80 -3.12 3.10
CA PHE A 23 -14.23 -2.18 2.09
C PHE A 23 -13.02 -1.64 1.34
N SER A 24 -13.10 -1.62 0.01
CA SER A 24 -12.13 -0.98 -0.87
C SER A 24 -12.85 -0.06 -1.85
N LEU A 25 -12.17 1.00 -2.28
CA LEU A 25 -12.59 1.77 -3.44
C LEU A 25 -12.04 1.08 -4.69
N SER A 26 -12.84 1.05 -5.76
CA SER A 26 -12.42 0.59 -7.08
C SER A 26 -12.24 1.81 -7.96
N PHE A 27 -11.12 1.86 -8.69
CA PHE A 27 -10.79 2.91 -9.64
C PHE A 27 -10.72 2.25 -11.02
N ASP A 28 -11.53 2.70 -11.97
CA ASP A 28 -11.64 2.05 -13.29
C ASP A 28 -10.49 2.43 -14.26
N GLY A 29 -9.66 3.39 -13.86
CA GLY A 29 -8.56 3.94 -14.66
C GLY A 29 -8.92 5.18 -15.48
N ASN A 30 -10.17 5.68 -15.39
CA ASN A 30 -10.68 6.86 -16.08
C ASN A 30 -11.25 7.86 -15.05
N ASP A 31 -10.63 9.02 -14.89
CA ASP A 31 -11.14 10.16 -14.10
C ASP A 31 -11.50 9.89 -12.61
N ASP A 32 -11.31 8.67 -12.09
CA ASP A 32 -11.60 8.28 -10.72
C ASP A 32 -10.47 8.67 -9.77
N TYR A 33 -10.79 9.44 -8.73
CA TYR A 33 -9.88 9.74 -7.63
C TYR A 33 -10.65 10.19 -6.39
N VAL A 34 -10.02 10.04 -5.23
CA VAL A 34 -10.48 10.71 -4.01
C VAL A 34 -9.78 12.07 -3.94
N ASN A 35 -10.58 13.14 -3.98
CA ASN A 35 -10.06 14.49 -3.80
C ASN A 35 -10.17 14.92 -2.34
N ILE A 36 -9.05 15.29 -1.74
CA ILE A 36 -9.01 15.96 -0.45
C ILE A 36 -8.65 17.42 -0.70
N PRO A 37 -9.51 18.40 -0.31
CA PRO A 37 -9.19 19.81 -0.44
C PRO A 37 -7.87 20.15 0.25
N ASP A 38 -7.14 21.10 -0.32
CA ASP A 38 -5.86 21.53 0.21
C ASP A 38 -5.95 21.95 1.68
N ASN A 39 -4.97 21.51 2.47
CA ASN A 39 -4.89 21.79 3.89
C ASN A 39 -3.43 21.81 4.34
N ALA A 40 -3.03 22.86 5.06
CA ALA A 40 -1.68 23.03 5.58
C ALA A 40 -1.24 21.91 6.54
N ALA A 41 -2.19 21.20 7.18
CA ALA A 41 -1.87 20.03 8.00
C ALA A 41 -1.30 18.85 7.19
N LEU A 42 -1.49 18.85 5.86
CA LEU A 42 -0.94 17.88 4.94
C LEU A 42 0.33 18.41 4.23
N ASP A 43 0.87 19.57 4.61
CA ASP A 43 2.15 20.05 4.09
C ASP A 43 3.29 19.41 4.90
N LEU A 44 3.62 18.16 4.55
CA LEU A 44 4.63 17.37 5.26
C LEU A 44 6.04 17.94 5.02
N THR A 45 6.70 18.42 6.08
CA THR A 45 8.01 19.08 6.03
C THR A 45 9.14 18.30 6.72
N GLY A 46 8.81 17.42 7.67
CA GLY A 46 9.77 16.56 8.37
C GLY A 46 9.76 15.12 7.85
N SER A 47 10.09 14.15 8.71
CA SER A 47 9.92 12.73 8.39
C SER A 47 8.43 12.37 8.25
N TYR A 48 8.11 11.51 7.30
CA TYR A 48 6.75 11.00 7.08
C TYR A 48 6.75 9.60 6.46
N THR A 49 5.60 8.95 6.57
CA THR A 49 5.30 7.69 5.90
C THR A 49 4.03 7.85 5.07
N LEU A 50 4.07 7.39 3.82
CA LEU A 50 2.87 7.17 3.02
C LEU A 50 2.62 5.67 2.94
N GLU A 51 1.41 5.22 3.29
CA GLU A 51 1.06 3.81 3.20
C GLU A 51 -0.36 3.58 2.67
N ALA A 52 -0.54 2.48 1.95
CA ALA A 52 -1.81 2.05 1.40
C ALA A 52 -1.82 0.53 1.16
N TRP A 53 -3.00 -0.07 1.29
CA TRP A 53 -3.29 -1.35 0.64
C TRP A 53 -3.73 -1.08 -0.80
N ILE A 54 -3.08 -1.74 -1.76
CA ILE A 54 -3.44 -1.62 -3.17
C ILE A 54 -3.64 -2.99 -3.80
N LYS A 55 -4.50 -3.03 -4.81
CA LYS A 55 -4.65 -4.16 -5.74
C LYS A 55 -4.67 -3.58 -7.15
N VAL A 56 -3.60 -3.81 -7.89
CA VAL A 56 -3.43 -3.24 -9.23
C VAL A 56 -4.06 -4.18 -10.24
N GLU A 57 -5.03 -3.72 -11.03
CA GLU A 57 -5.63 -4.55 -12.09
C GLU A 57 -4.86 -4.44 -13.42
N SER A 58 -4.14 -3.33 -13.63
CA SER A 58 -3.22 -3.17 -14.77
C SER A 58 -2.10 -2.17 -14.45
N PHE A 59 -0.90 -2.41 -14.99
CA PHE A 59 0.24 -1.52 -14.80
C PHE A 59 0.23 -0.39 -15.82
N THR A 60 0.40 0.83 -15.33
CA THR A 60 0.42 2.06 -16.13
C THR A 60 1.60 2.93 -15.73
N TRP A 61 2.12 3.69 -16.68
CA TRP A 61 3.22 4.62 -16.44
C TRP A 61 2.82 5.63 -15.35
N LEU A 62 3.57 5.63 -14.24
CA LEU A 62 3.35 6.54 -13.10
C LEU A 62 1.94 6.46 -12.47
N GLY A 63 1.30 5.29 -12.48
CA GLY A 63 -0.02 5.07 -11.87
C GLY A 63 -0.09 5.55 -10.41
N GLY A 64 -0.91 6.58 -10.14
CA GLY A 64 -0.94 7.25 -8.84
C GLY A 64 -1.59 6.43 -7.73
N ILE A 65 -1.02 6.50 -6.51
CA ILE A 65 -1.58 5.88 -5.30
C ILE A 65 -1.92 6.97 -4.27
N ILE A 66 -0.93 7.79 -3.90
CA ILE A 66 -1.10 8.97 -3.03
C ILE A 66 -0.28 10.11 -3.63
N SER A 67 -0.85 11.31 -3.71
CA SER A 67 -0.11 12.47 -4.16
C SER A 67 -0.61 13.77 -3.58
N LYS A 68 0.32 14.63 -3.20
CA LYS A 68 0.09 16.07 -3.00
C LYS A 68 1.30 16.81 -3.57
N TYR A 69 1.15 17.29 -4.80
CA TYR A 69 2.12 18.15 -5.47
C TYR A 69 1.39 18.99 -6.52
N HIS A 70 1.86 20.21 -6.77
CA HIS A 70 1.21 21.15 -7.67
C HIS A 70 1.92 21.23 -9.04
N THR A 71 3.25 21.10 -9.06
CA THR A 71 4.08 21.09 -10.27
C THR A 71 5.31 20.20 -10.06
N ASN A 72 6.05 19.87 -11.13
CA ASN A 72 7.33 19.15 -11.01
C ASN A 72 8.40 19.89 -10.20
N ALA A 73 8.25 21.20 -10.00
CA ALA A 73 9.15 22.02 -9.19
C ALA A 73 8.59 22.30 -7.78
N SER A 74 7.40 21.80 -7.45
CA SER A 74 6.78 22.01 -6.14
C SER A 74 7.29 20.98 -5.14
N ASN A 75 7.62 21.46 -3.94
CA ASN A 75 7.85 20.59 -2.80
C ASN A 75 6.52 19.93 -2.42
N GLY A 76 6.47 18.62 -2.53
CA GLY A 76 5.30 17.80 -2.29
C GLY A 76 5.73 16.34 -2.16
N TYR A 77 4.77 15.44 -2.07
CA TYR A 77 5.04 14.01 -1.92
C TYR A 77 4.20 13.16 -2.84
N THR A 78 4.75 12.01 -3.22
CA THR A 78 4.13 11.06 -4.15
C THR A 78 4.45 9.62 -3.76
N LEU A 79 3.43 8.77 -3.83
CA LEU A 79 3.53 7.31 -3.87
C LEU A 79 2.77 6.83 -5.11
N ARG A 80 3.42 6.07 -5.98
CA ARG A 80 2.90 5.68 -7.29
C ARG A 80 3.58 4.42 -7.83
N LEU A 81 3.09 3.88 -8.95
CA LEU A 81 3.84 2.91 -9.74
C LEU A 81 5.07 3.57 -10.39
N THR A 82 6.08 2.77 -10.68
CA THR A 82 7.32 3.20 -11.33
C THR A 82 7.10 3.63 -12.79
N ASP A 83 8.02 4.42 -13.34
CA ASP A 83 8.10 4.76 -14.76
C ASP A 83 8.92 3.75 -15.59
N GLN A 84 9.49 2.73 -14.95
CA GLN A 84 10.27 1.70 -15.62
C GLN A 84 9.39 0.56 -16.11
N VAL A 85 9.42 0.26 -17.40
CA VAL A 85 8.69 -0.88 -17.99
C VAL A 85 9.08 -2.19 -17.29
N PRO A 86 8.13 -3.05 -16.84
CA PRO A 86 6.70 -3.04 -17.17
C PRO A 86 5.78 -2.32 -16.17
N TYR A 87 6.33 -1.39 -15.37
CA TYR A 87 5.63 -0.52 -14.40
C TYR A 87 5.11 -1.24 -13.15
N ASP A 88 5.64 -2.42 -12.87
CA ASP A 88 5.32 -3.32 -11.75
C ASP A 88 6.26 -3.15 -10.53
N GLY A 89 6.80 -1.93 -10.39
CA GLY A 89 7.56 -1.46 -9.23
C GLY A 89 6.93 -0.20 -8.65
N ILE A 90 7.52 0.33 -7.58
CA ILE A 90 7.00 1.49 -6.83
C ILE A 90 7.92 2.69 -6.99
N GLY A 91 7.32 3.85 -7.21
CA GLY A 91 7.94 5.16 -7.15
C GLY A 91 7.51 5.93 -5.89
N PHE A 92 8.47 6.54 -5.21
CA PHE A 92 8.26 7.37 -4.03
C PHE A 92 9.24 8.55 -4.03
N ASP A 93 8.71 9.78 -4.06
CA ASP A 93 9.49 11.04 -4.01
C ASP A 93 10.72 11.07 -4.93
N GLY A 94 10.52 10.65 -6.18
CA GLY A 94 11.57 10.61 -7.20
C GLY A 94 12.57 9.45 -7.05
N LYS A 95 12.40 8.58 -6.06
CA LYS A 95 13.05 7.26 -5.97
C LYS A 95 12.16 6.19 -6.57
N ILE A 96 12.77 5.11 -7.04
CA ILE A 96 12.07 3.96 -7.61
C ILE A 96 12.68 2.67 -7.06
N THR A 97 11.87 1.63 -6.98
CA THR A 97 12.32 0.26 -6.75
C THR A 97 12.76 -0.40 -8.06
N SER A 98 13.24 -1.65 -7.98
CA SER A 98 13.28 -2.53 -9.15
C SER A 98 11.87 -2.85 -9.66
N THR A 99 11.81 -3.31 -10.91
CA THR A 99 10.61 -3.93 -11.52
C THR A 99 10.46 -5.39 -11.07
N GLY A 100 9.31 -6.00 -11.35
CA GLY A 100 8.99 -7.39 -11.01
C GLY A 100 8.65 -7.60 -9.53
N LEU A 101 8.16 -6.56 -8.83
CA LEU A 101 7.92 -6.63 -7.38
C LEU A 101 6.48 -6.94 -7.00
N ILE A 102 5.52 -6.50 -7.82
CA ILE A 102 4.10 -6.70 -7.57
C ILE A 102 3.43 -7.36 -8.77
N ASP A 103 2.43 -8.18 -8.51
CA ASP A 103 1.60 -8.85 -9.50
C ASP A 103 0.23 -8.17 -9.61
N THR A 104 -0.42 -8.30 -10.77
CA THR A 104 -1.79 -7.82 -10.95
C THR A 104 -2.79 -8.67 -10.16
N SER A 105 -3.90 -8.04 -9.77
CA SER A 105 -5.01 -8.66 -9.06
C SER A 105 -4.64 -9.28 -7.70
N VAL A 106 -3.49 -8.91 -7.13
CA VAL A 106 -3.03 -9.30 -5.79
C VAL A 106 -3.00 -8.07 -4.87
N TRP A 107 -3.44 -8.25 -3.62
CA TRP A 107 -3.37 -7.19 -2.60
C TRP A 107 -1.96 -7.11 -2.02
N TYR A 108 -1.39 -5.90 -2.02
CA TYR A 108 -0.14 -5.58 -1.35
C TYR A 108 -0.35 -4.45 -0.35
N HIS A 109 0.31 -4.53 0.81
CA HIS A 109 0.53 -3.37 1.67
C HIS A 109 1.83 -2.69 1.27
N ILE A 110 1.76 -1.40 0.98
CA ILE A 110 2.93 -0.61 0.58
C ILE A 110 3.09 0.49 1.62
N ALA A 111 4.30 0.60 2.18
CA ALA A 111 4.70 1.70 3.05
C ALA A 111 6.03 2.27 2.56
N ALA A 112 6.05 3.57 2.31
CA ALA A 112 7.24 4.30 1.90
C ALA A 112 7.56 5.39 2.93
N VAL A 113 8.80 5.40 3.40
CA VAL A 113 9.24 6.23 4.53
C VAL A 113 10.27 7.24 4.03
N ASN A 114 10.02 8.50 4.32
CA ASN A 114 11.01 9.56 4.26
C ASN A 114 11.46 9.87 5.70
N ASP A 115 12.72 9.58 6.02
CA ASP A 115 13.31 9.82 7.35
C ASP A 115 14.27 11.01 7.38
N GLY A 116 14.20 11.90 6.37
CA GLY A 116 15.10 13.04 6.24
C GLY A 116 14.43 14.40 6.23
N GLY A 117 13.11 14.49 6.02
CA GLY A 117 12.49 15.75 5.59
C GLY A 117 13.12 16.28 4.30
N PHE A 118 12.61 17.41 3.78
CA PHE A 118 13.25 18.11 2.65
C PHE A 118 14.28 19.13 3.14
#